data_AF-A0A0S8CQH0-F1
#
_entry.id   AF-A0A0S8CQH0-F1
#
_cell.length_a   1.000
_cell.length_b   1.000
_cell.length_c   1.000
_cell.angle_alpha   90.00
_cell.angle_beta   90.00
_cell.angle_gamma   90.00
#
_symmetry.space_group_name_H-M   'P 1'
#
loop_
_entity.id
_entity.type
_entity.pdbx_description
1 polymer ?
#
loop_
_entity_poly.entity_id
_entity_poly.type
_entity_poly.pdbx_seq_one_letter_code
_entity_poly.pdbx_strand_id
1 'polypeptide(L)'
;MSKVVDLQAYRVKSVEQRSFRLWCERFGESYGIKTRLAGLSDRTLYFLALPGEQTAVAYYELIMGILGFGEAPKFYYLPNTDQMMIVDIHLFVADQVRLEMMRRLGWLTSFAAQGYTLFEIVQAFEKIRAQCKEKPPTLSEAQPDFGLYNTLMHGDKEVYLRRKLREALETFRARLAT
;
A
#
# COMPACT_ATOMS: atom_id res chain seq x y z
N MET A 1 -11.11 24.02 -36.44
CA MET A 1 -11.55 23.57 -35.10
C MET A 1 -10.45 22.74 -34.47
N SER A 2 -9.56 23.40 -33.74
CA SER A 2 -8.46 22.76 -33.01
C SER A 2 -9.02 22.05 -31.77
N LYS A 3 -8.93 20.71 -31.75
CA LYS A 3 -9.14 19.93 -30.52
C LYS A 3 -8.14 20.43 -29.50
N VAL A 4 -8.60 21.22 -28.53
CA VAL A 4 -7.84 21.54 -27.33
C VAL A 4 -7.64 20.21 -26.60
N VAL A 5 -6.50 19.58 -26.79
CA VAL A 5 -6.08 18.42 -26.02
C VAL A 5 -5.85 18.92 -24.60
N ASP A 6 -6.71 18.53 -23.68
CA ASP A 6 -6.49 18.71 -22.25
C ASP A 6 -5.26 17.86 -21.86
N LEU A 7 -4.09 18.51 -21.90
CA LEU A 7 -2.78 17.90 -21.61
C LEU A 7 -2.73 17.28 -20.21
N GLN A 8 -3.56 17.79 -19.29
CA GLN A 8 -3.66 17.29 -17.93
C GLN A 8 -4.45 15.99 -17.89
N ALA A 9 -5.61 15.93 -18.56
CA ALA A 9 -6.36 14.69 -18.73
C ALA A 9 -5.58 13.62 -19.52
N TYR A 10 -4.77 14.02 -20.51
CA TYR A 10 -3.92 13.11 -21.27
C TYR A 10 -2.75 12.57 -20.45
N ARG A 11 -2.12 13.40 -19.61
CA ARG A 11 -1.09 12.95 -18.64
C ARG A 11 -1.66 11.97 -17.63
N VAL A 12 -2.83 12.25 -17.06
CA VAL A 12 -3.49 11.36 -16.10
C VAL A 12 -3.83 10.01 -16.73
N LYS A 13 -4.43 9.98 -17.93
CA LYS A 13 -4.68 8.73 -18.67
C LYS A 13 -3.40 7.96 -19.00
N SER A 14 -2.35 8.67 -19.40
CA SER A 14 -1.07 8.06 -19.76
C SER A 14 -0.32 7.48 -18.56
N VAL A 15 -0.49 8.08 -17.38
CA VAL A 15 0.02 7.57 -16.11
C VAL A 15 -0.82 6.38 -15.67
N GLU A 16 -2.15 6.47 -15.68
CA GLU A 16 -3.05 5.37 -15.32
C GLU A 16 -2.77 4.08 -16.12
N GLN A 17 -2.63 4.20 -17.44
CA GLN A 17 -2.28 3.06 -18.31
C GLN A 17 -0.87 2.52 -18.08
N ARG A 18 0.08 3.34 -17.60
CA ARG A 18 1.46 2.88 -17.33
C ARG A 18 1.59 2.27 -15.93
N SER A 19 0.93 2.87 -14.93
CA SER A 19 1.06 2.52 -13.53
C SER A 19 0.31 1.25 -13.15
N PHE A 20 -0.90 1.07 -13.68
CA PHE A 20 -1.79 -0.01 -13.24
C PHE A 20 -1.91 -1.17 -14.23
N ARG A 21 -1.43 -1.04 -15.48
CA ARG A 21 -1.51 -2.12 -16.48
C ARG A 21 -0.84 -3.41 -16.00
N LEU A 22 0.40 -3.32 -15.52
CA LEU A 22 1.14 -4.49 -15.02
C LEU A 22 0.44 -5.13 -13.83
N TRP A 23 -0.15 -4.33 -12.94
CA TRP A 23 -0.97 -4.85 -11.85
C TRP A 23 -2.24 -5.54 -12.32
N CYS A 24 -2.92 -4.98 -13.32
CA CYS A 24 -4.11 -5.60 -13.90
C CYS A 24 -3.77 -6.96 -14.53
N GLU A 25 -2.65 -7.03 -15.27
CA GLU A 25 -2.15 -8.27 -15.86
C GLU A 25 -1.72 -9.29 -14.79
N ARG A 26 -1.00 -8.84 -13.76
CA ARG A 26 -0.49 -9.69 -12.67
C ARG A 26 -1.58 -10.32 -11.82
N PHE A 27 -2.59 -9.53 -11.44
CA PHE A 27 -3.62 -9.95 -10.50
C PHE A 27 -4.94 -10.36 -11.17
N GLY A 28 -5.10 -10.08 -12.47
CA GLY A 28 -6.36 -10.34 -13.19
C GLY A 28 -7.52 -9.48 -12.68
N GLU A 29 -7.22 -8.31 -12.12
CA GLU A 29 -8.18 -7.40 -11.48
C GLU A 29 -8.09 -6.01 -12.15
N SER A 30 -9.16 -5.23 -12.10
CA SER A 30 -9.16 -3.87 -12.67
C SER A 30 -8.74 -2.84 -11.64
N TYR A 31 -7.66 -2.11 -11.92
CA TYR A 31 -7.17 -1.02 -11.07
C TYR A 31 -7.00 0.27 -11.87
N GLY A 32 -7.12 1.40 -11.17
CA GLY A 32 -6.82 2.72 -11.71
C GLY A 32 -6.44 3.72 -10.62
N ILE A 33 -6.36 5.01 -10.97
CA ILE A 33 -5.90 6.08 -10.07
C ILE A 33 -6.78 6.26 -8.82
N LYS A 34 -8.03 5.78 -8.88
CA LYS A 34 -9.00 5.82 -7.77
C LYS A 34 -8.93 4.59 -6.85
N THR A 35 -8.06 3.63 -7.15
CA THR A 35 -7.92 2.39 -6.36
C THR A 35 -7.42 2.72 -4.97
N ARG A 36 -8.19 2.36 -3.96
CA ARG A 36 -7.78 2.39 -2.54
C ARG A 36 -7.40 0.99 -2.08
N LEU A 37 -6.72 0.89 -0.94
CA LEU A 37 -6.40 -0.40 -0.31
C LEU A 37 -7.66 -1.25 -0.05
N ALA A 38 -8.77 -0.61 0.35
CA ALA A 38 -10.06 -1.28 0.55
C ALA A 38 -10.66 -1.84 -0.76
N GLY A 39 -10.21 -1.37 -1.93
CA GLY A 39 -10.65 -1.85 -3.23
C GLY A 39 -9.90 -3.07 -3.75
N LEU A 40 -8.81 -3.49 -3.09
CA LEU A 40 -8.08 -4.71 -3.46
C LEU A 40 -8.87 -5.95 -3.05
N SER A 41 -8.87 -7.02 -3.86
CA SER A 41 -9.40 -8.30 -3.41
C SER A 41 -8.62 -8.84 -2.20
N ASP A 42 -9.23 -9.73 -1.41
CA ASP A 42 -8.53 -10.37 -0.30
C ASP A 42 -7.31 -11.18 -0.79
N ARG A 43 -7.40 -11.82 -1.96
CA ARG A 43 -6.28 -12.59 -2.53
C ARG A 43 -5.09 -11.70 -2.88
N THR A 44 -5.33 -10.58 -3.55
CA THR A 44 -4.29 -9.62 -3.90
C THR A 44 -3.72 -8.95 -2.64
N LEU A 45 -4.57 -8.56 -1.70
CA LEU A 45 -4.13 -7.97 -0.43
C LEU A 45 -3.23 -8.93 0.35
N TYR A 46 -3.59 -10.23 0.41
CA TYR A 46 -2.79 -11.25 1.07
C TYR A 46 -1.43 -11.43 0.38
N PHE A 47 -1.41 -11.56 -0.95
CA PHE A 47 -0.16 -11.64 -1.72
C PHE A 47 0.77 -10.46 -1.44
N LEU A 48 0.22 -9.25 -1.40
CA LEU A 48 0.97 -8.02 -1.14
C LEU A 48 1.44 -7.89 0.32
N ALA A 49 0.75 -8.50 1.27
CA ALA A 49 1.13 -8.47 2.68
C ALA A 49 2.34 -9.38 3.00
N LEU A 50 2.54 -10.43 2.20
CA LEU A 50 3.64 -11.38 2.36
C LEU A 50 5.01 -10.73 2.05
N PRO A 51 6.06 -11.11 2.79
CA PRO A 51 7.42 -10.79 2.37
C PRO A 51 7.83 -11.66 1.18
N GLY A 52 8.61 -11.11 0.24
CA GLY A 52 9.20 -11.88 -0.85
C GLY A 52 9.59 -11.04 -2.06
N GLU A 53 10.43 -11.61 -2.91
CA GLU A 53 10.93 -10.95 -4.13
C GLU A 53 9.79 -10.66 -5.11
N GLN A 54 8.88 -11.62 -5.34
CA GLN A 54 7.74 -11.42 -6.25
C GLN A 54 6.82 -10.28 -5.78
N THR A 55 6.64 -10.15 -4.47
CA THR A 55 5.86 -9.06 -3.88
C THR A 55 6.60 -7.72 -4.01
N ALA A 56 7.92 -7.70 -3.81
CA ALA A 56 8.74 -6.51 -4.04
C ALA A 56 8.67 -6.03 -5.50
N VAL A 57 8.75 -6.95 -6.46
CA VAL A 57 8.57 -6.64 -7.88
C VAL A 57 7.21 -6.03 -8.15
N ALA A 58 6.14 -6.57 -7.58
CA ALA A 58 4.80 -5.99 -7.72
C ALA A 58 4.74 -4.55 -7.17
N TYR A 59 5.36 -4.27 -6.02
CA TYR A 59 5.44 -2.90 -5.51
C TYR A 59 6.24 -1.97 -6.44
N TYR A 60 7.37 -2.42 -6.96
CA TYR A 60 8.19 -1.62 -7.88
C TYR A 60 7.46 -1.30 -9.18
N GLU A 61 6.72 -2.25 -9.75
CA GLU A 61 5.88 -2.01 -10.93
C GLU A 61 4.91 -0.86 -10.71
N LEU A 62 4.22 -0.84 -9.56
CA LEU A 62 3.29 0.22 -9.22
C LEU A 62 4.03 1.55 -8.97
N ILE A 63 5.02 1.55 -8.08
CA ILE A 63 5.69 2.77 -7.62
C ILE A 63 6.43 3.44 -8.77
N MET A 64 7.25 2.69 -9.52
CA MET A 64 7.99 3.21 -10.66
C MET A 64 7.05 3.61 -11.79
N GLY A 65 5.96 2.86 -11.99
CA GLY A 65 4.92 3.20 -12.96
C GLY A 65 4.20 4.52 -12.62
N ILE A 66 3.99 4.83 -11.34
CA ILE A 66 3.38 6.09 -10.89
C ILE A 66 4.37 7.26 -10.99
N LEU A 67 5.62 7.05 -10.56
CA LEU A 67 6.65 8.09 -10.54
C LEU A 67 7.29 8.33 -11.91
N GLY A 68 7.07 7.44 -12.88
CA GLY A 68 7.57 7.58 -14.25
C GLY A 68 9.01 7.08 -14.46
N PHE A 69 9.52 6.23 -13.57
CA PHE A 69 10.86 5.63 -13.67
C PHE A 69 10.95 4.43 -14.64
N GLY A 70 9.83 4.02 -15.23
CA GLY A 70 9.75 2.88 -16.14
C GLY A 70 9.35 1.59 -15.41
N GLU A 71 9.76 0.45 -15.97
CA GLU A 71 9.37 -0.89 -15.48
C GLU A 71 10.30 -1.39 -14.36
N ALA A 72 9.80 -2.30 -13.51
CA ALA A 72 10.52 -2.80 -12.33
C ALA A 72 11.96 -3.29 -12.57
N PRO A 73 12.30 -4.00 -13.68
CA PRO A 73 13.69 -4.41 -13.93
C PRO A 73 14.66 -3.23 -14.06
N LYS A 74 14.16 -2.03 -14.42
CA LYS A 74 15.00 -0.83 -14.51
C LYS A 74 15.46 -0.29 -13.16
N PHE A 75 14.88 -0.77 -12.06
CA PHE A 75 15.22 -0.37 -10.69
C PHE A 75 16.73 -0.40 -10.45
N TYR A 76 17.40 -1.49 -10.82
CA TYR A 76 18.84 -1.68 -10.60
C TYR A 76 19.75 -0.75 -11.42
N TYR A 77 19.20 -0.04 -12.41
CA TYR A 77 19.93 0.93 -13.22
C TYR A 77 19.63 2.39 -12.81
N LEU A 78 18.74 2.60 -11.84
CA LEU A 78 18.47 3.93 -11.31
C LEU A 78 19.63 4.43 -10.43
N PRO A 79 19.81 5.76 -10.30
CA PRO A 79 20.68 6.32 -9.27
C PRO A 79 20.31 5.82 -7.88
N ASN A 80 21.30 5.66 -6.99
CA ASN A 80 21.08 5.16 -5.62
C ASN A 80 20.03 5.98 -4.85
N THR A 81 19.97 7.30 -5.07
CA THR A 81 18.97 8.18 -4.45
C THR A 81 17.54 7.78 -4.80
N ASP A 82 17.30 7.44 -6.08
CA ASP A 82 15.98 7.07 -6.58
C ASP A 82 15.63 5.65 -6.12
N GLN A 83 16.61 4.74 -6.09
CA GLN A 83 16.43 3.39 -5.53
C GLN A 83 16.01 3.44 -4.06
N MET A 84 16.69 4.25 -3.23
CA MET A 84 16.37 4.42 -1.82
C MET A 84 14.95 4.96 -1.63
N MET A 85 14.56 5.98 -2.39
CA MET A 85 13.20 6.53 -2.35
C MET A 85 12.15 5.47 -2.71
N ILE A 86 12.37 4.67 -3.76
CA ILE A 86 11.45 3.61 -4.17
C ILE A 86 11.33 2.53 -3.08
N VAL A 87 12.44 2.16 -2.44
CA VAL A 87 12.46 1.20 -1.34
C VAL A 87 11.68 1.74 -0.13
N ASP A 88 11.87 3.01 0.23
CA ASP A 88 11.14 3.65 1.33
C ASP A 88 9.62 3.68 1.08
N ILE A 89 9.21 4.03 -0.14
CA ILE A 89 7.80 4.00 -0.54
C ILE A 89 7.26 2.57 -0.50
N HIS A 90 8.00 1.59 -1.04
CA HIS A 90 7.61 0.18 -0.99
C HIS A 90 7.36 -0.27 0.45
N LEU A 91 8.32 -0.08 1.35
CA LEU A 91 8.18 -0.51 2.75
C LEU A 91 6.97 0.14 3.42
N PHE A 92 6.73 1.42 3.13
CA PHE A 92 5.58 2.13 3.67
C PHE A 92 4.24 1.62 3.12
N VAL A 93 4.11 1.44 1.80
CA VAL A 93 2.90 0.90 1.17
C VAL A 93 2.63 -0.51 1.68
N ALA A 94 3.66 -1.35 1.82
CA ALA A 94 3.54 -2.69 2.37
C ALA A 94 3.01 -2.70 3.81
N ASP A 95 3.45 -1.76 4.64
CA ASP A 95 2.89 -1.57 5.98
C ASP A 95 1.41 -1.17 5.91
N GLN A 96 1.01 -0.27 4.99
CA GLN A 96 -0.40 0.09 4.85
C GLN A 96 -1.28 -1.08 4.37
N VAL A 97 -0.76 -1.93 3.47
CA VAL A 97 -1.43 -3.17 3.05
C VAL A 97 -1.67 -4.09 4.23
N ARG A 98 -0.68 -4.26 5.12
CA ARG A 98 -0.79 -5.09 6.31
C ARG A 98 -1.80 -4.54 7.32
N LEU A 99 -1.86 -3.22 7.47
CA LEU A 99 -2.89 -2.56 8.28
C LEU A 99 -4.29 -2.78 7.71
N GLU A 100 -4.46 -2.65 6.39
CA GLU A 100 -5.75 -2.96 5.75
C GLU A 100 -6.14 -4.43 5.97
N MET A 101 -5.19 -5.35 5.88
CA MET A 101 -5.42 -6.77 6.16
C MET A 101 -5.89 -6.99 7.61
N MET A 102 -5.20 -6.40 8.59
CA MET A 102 -5.59 -6.45 10.00
C MET A 102 -6.96 -5.80 10.25
N ARG A 103 -7.29 -4.71 9.54
CA ARG A 103 -8.61 -4.08 9.58
C ARG A 103 -9.69 -5.03 9.07
N ARG A 104 -9.45 -5.74 7.96
CA ARG A 104 -10.37 -6.75 7.42
C ARG A 104 -10.57 -7.95 8.35
N LEU A 105 -9.60 -8.26 9.20
CA LEU A 105 -9.76 -9.25 10.29
C LEU A 105 -10.55 -8.73 11.49
N GLY A 106 -10.93 -7.45 11.50
CA GLY A 106 -11.60 -6.80 12.62
C GLY A 106 -10.65 -6.41 13.77
N TRP A 107 -9.34 -6.47 13.55
CA TRP A 107 -8.34 -6.15 14.57
C TRP A 107 -8.12 -4.65 14.69
N LEU A 108 -8.26 -3.92 13.58
CA LEU A 108 -8.20 -2.46 13.52
C LEU A 108 -9.56 -1.91 13.11
N THR A 109 -9.91 -0.74 13.65
CA THR A 109 -11.11 0.00 13.23
C THR A 109 -10.79 1.03 12.15
N SER A 110 -9.64 1.70 12.25
CA SER A 110 -9.19 2.69 11.26
C SER A 110 -7.68 2.90 11.27
N PHE A 111 -7.15 3.41 10.17
CA PHE A 111 -5.78 3.92 10.05
C PHE A 111 -5.73 5.07 9.03
N ALA A 112 -4.78 5.98 9.18
CA ALA A 112 -4.75 7.24 8.42
C ALA A 112 -4.71 7.04 6.89
N ALA A 113 -3.98 6.03 6.39
CA ALA A 113 -3.83 5.81 4.97
C ALA A 113 -5.10 5.25 4.27
N GLN A 114 -6.10 4.80 5.02
CA GLN A 114 -7.33 4.20 4.47
C GLN A 114 -8.10 5.14 3.54
N GLY A 115 -8.01 6.46 3.75
CA GLY A 115 -8.70 7.47 2.96
C GLY A 115 -8.07 7.75 1.59
N TYR A 116 -6.81 7.36 1.39
CA TYR A 116 -6.03 7.68 0.20
C TYR A 116 -6.07 6.56 -0.83
N THR A 117 -5.92 6.94 -2.11
CA THR A 117 -5.68 5.98 -3.19
C THR A 117 -4.22 5.53 -3.16
N LEU A 118 -3.93 4.37 -3.77
CA LEU A 118 -2.55 3.91 -3.96
C LEU A 118 -1.71 4.93 -4.73
N PHE A 119 -2.34 5.62 -5.70
CA PHE A 119 -1.72 6.69 -6.45
C PHE A 119 -1.30 7.86 -5.55
N GLU A 120 -2.22 8.32 -4.69
CA GLU A 120 -1.94 9.41 -3.74
C GLU A 120 -0.86 9.04 -2.73
N ILE A 121 -0.91 7.81 -2.19
CA ILE A 121 0.08 7.28 -1.24
C ILE A 121 1.49 7.36 -1.83
N VAL A 122 1.67 7.01 -3.10
CA VAL A 122 2.98 7.06 -3.77
C VAL A 122 3.38 8.50 -4.13
N GLN A 123 2.48 9.28 -4.73
CA GLN A 123 2.78 10.65 -5.18
C GLN A 123 3.05 11.62 -4.03
N ALA A 124 2.29 11.51 -2.94
CA ALA A 124 2.39 12.38 -1.77
C ALA A 124 3.02 11.67 -0.58
N PHE A 125 3.97 10.75 -0.85
CA PHE A 125 4.58 9.85 0.13
C PHE A 125 4.99 10.53 1.44
N GLU A 126 5.85 11.55 1.39
CA GLU A 126 6.36 12.21 2.61
C GLU A 126 5.24 12.83 3.45
N LYS A 127 4.29 13.49 2.79
CA LYS A 127 3.14 14.11 3.46
C LYS A 127 2.25 13.05 4.12
N ILE A 128 1.90 11.99 3.40
CA ILE A 128 1.01 10.94 3.92
C ILE A 128 1.71 10.13 5.00
N ARG A 129 3.00 9.84 4.86
CA ARG A 129 3.82 9.19 5.88
C ARG A 129 3.85 10.00 7.18
N ALA A 130 4.05 11.32 7.10
CA ALA A 130 4.00 12.19 8.27
C ALA A 130 2.62 12.14 8.96
N GLN A 131 1.53 12.22 8.20
CA GLN A 131 0.18 12.12 8.75
C GLN A 131 -0.12 10.77 9.40
N CYS A 132 0.42 9.68 8.85
CA CYS A 132 0.27 8.35 9.45
C CYS A 132 1.04 8.23 10.78
N LYS A 133 2.17 8.92 10.94
CA LYS A 133 2.90 8.98 12.20
C LYS A 133 2.13 9.77 13.27
N GLU A 134 1.49 10.87 12.89
CA GLU A 134 0.66 11.67 13.79
C GLU A 134 -0.63 10.94 14.21
N LYS A 135 -1.21 10.15 13.30
CA LYS A 135 -2.46 9.42 13.51
C LYS A 135 -2.21 7.91 13.40
N PRO A 136 -1.76 7.26 14.49
CA PRO A 136 -1.47 5.84 14.49
C PRO A 136 -2.77 5.04 14.28
N PRO A 137 -2.67 3.76 13.86
CA PRO A 137 -3.83 2.89 13.73
C PRO A 137 -4.62 2.77 15.04
N THR A 138 -5.92 2.60 14.94
CA THR A 138 -6.81 2.37 16.09
C THR A 138 -7.08 0.87 16.21
N LEU A 139 -6.67 0.29 17.33
CA LEU A 139 -6.97 -1.12 17.64
C LEU A 139 -8.46 -1.24 17.95
N SER A 140 -9.07 -2.36 17.58
CA SER A 140 -10.47 -2.67 17.88
C SER A 140 -10.65 -2.97 19.36
N GLU A 141 -11.76 -2.52 19.96
CA GLU A 141 -12.13 -2.83 21.35
C GLU A 141 -12.36 -4.33 21.59
N ALA A 142 -12.62 -5.09 20.52
CA ALA A 142 -12.73 -6.55 20.58
C ALA A 142 -11.37 -7.25 20.78
N GLN A 143 -10.25 -6.52 20.65
CA GLN A 143 -8.92 -7.09 20.89
C GLN A 143 -8.60 -7.10 22.39
N PRO A 144 -8.11 -8.24 22.94
CA PRO A 144 -7.78 -8.34 24.36
C PRO A 144 -6.83 -7.25 24.87
N ASP A 145 -5.90 -6.82 24.01
CA ASP A 145 -4.86 -5.85 24.37
C ASP A 145 -5.27 -4.39 24.11
N PHE A 146 -6.54 -4.09 23.82
CA PHE A 146 -7.02 -2.73 23.51
C PHE A 146 -6.61 -1.69 24.57
N GLY A 147 -6.81 -2.02 25.85
CA GLY A 147 -6.43 -1.14 26.95
C GLY A 147 -4.93 -0.84 26.97
N LEU A 148 -4.09 -1.89 26.87
CA LEU A 148 -2.63 -1.75 26.83
C LEU A 148 -2.20 -0.90 25.62
N TYR A 149 -2.70 -1.24 24.42
CA TYR A 149 -2.33 -0.58 23.17
C TYR A 149 -2.58 0.93 23.21
N ASN A 150 -3.66 1.38 23.85
CA ASN A 150 -3.97 2.80 23.93
C ASN A 150 -3.02 3.59 24.82
N THR A 151 -2.34 2.94 25.77
CA THR A 151 -1.33 3.58 26.63
C THR A 151 0.05 3.69 25.98
N LEU A 152 0.29 2.98 24.89
CA LEU A 152 1.58 2.95 24.19
C LEU A 152 1.89 4.27 23.49
N MET A 153 3.18 4.65 23.45
CA MET A 153 3.64 5.72 22.58
C MET A 153 3.52 5.31 21.10
N HIS A 154 3.51 6.29 20.19
CA HIS A 154 3.33 6.03 18.75
C HIS A 154 4.30 4.98 18.19
N GLY A 155 5.59 5.06 18.51
CA GLY A 155 6.58 4.08 18.05
C GLY A 155 6.31 2.66 18.59
N ASP A 156 5.86 2.55 19.84
CA ASP A 156 5.55 1.26 20.47
C ASP A 156 4.29 0.63 19.87
N LYS A 157 3.31 1.45 19.45
CA LYS A 157 2.13 0.98 18.71
C LYS A 157 2.50 0.32 17.39
N GLU A 158 3.46 0.88 16.65
CA GLU A 158 3.96 0.25 15.41
C GLU A 158 4.65 -1.09 15.71
N VAL A 159 5.50 -1.13 16.74
CA VAL A 159 6.20 -2.35 17.15
C VAL A 159 5.20 -3.44 17.58
N TYR A 160 4.16 -3.07 18.33
CA TYR A 160 3.10 -3.98 18.74
C TYR A 160 2.41 -4.62 17.51
N LEU A 161 1.99 -3.80 16.53
CA LEU A 161 1.32 -4.31 15.33
C LEU A 161 2.24 -5.18 14.48
N ARG A 162 3.53 -4.82 14.34
CA ARG A 162 4.50 -5.67 13.62
C ARG A 162 4.68 -7.04 14.27
N ARG A 163 4.68 -7.13 15.61
CA ARG A 163 4.73 -8.43 16.32
C ARG A 163 3.51 -9.30 16.04
N LYS A 164 2.35 -8.67 15.85
CA LYS A 164 1.08 -9.34 15.52
C LYS A 164 0.94 -9.71 14.04
N LEU A 165 1.85 -9.26 13.18
CA LEU A 165 1.76 -9.48 11.73
C LEU A 165 1.73 -10.96 11.35
N ARG A 166 2.56 -11.80 12.00
CA ARG A 166 2.60 -13.23 11.69
C ARG A 166 1.25 -13.90 11.97
N GLU A 167 0.69 -13.64 13.14
CA GLU A 167 -0.63 -14.13 13.55
C GLU A 167 -1.71 -13.63 12.57
N ALA A 168 -1.63 -12.37 12.14
CA ALA A 168 -2.56 -11.80 11.17
C ALA A 168 -2.49 -12.53 9.81
N LEU A 169 -1.28 -12.80 9.31
CA LEU A 169 -1.07 -13.50 8.04
C LEU A 169 -1.62 -14.93 8.09
N GLU A 170 -1.38 -15.65 9.19
CA GLU A 170 -1.87 -17.02 9.37
C GLU A 170 -3.41 -17.04 9.44
N THR A 171 -4.01 -16.11 10.20
CA THR A 171 -5.47 -15.97 10.33
C THR A 171 -6.13 -15.59 9.00
N PHE A 172 -5.55 -14.62 8.28
CA PHE A 172 -6.09 -14.20 6.99
C PHE A 172 -6.01 -15.31 5.94
N ARG A 173 -4.93 -16.09 5.94
CA ARG A 173 -4.78 -17.27 5.07
C ARG A 173 -5.86 -18.32 5.36
N ALA A 174 -6.13 -18.60 6.63
CA ALA A 174 -7.18 -19.56 7.01
C ALA A 174 -8.57 -19.10 6.53
N ARG A 175 -8.88 -17.80 6.67
CA ARG A 175 -10.12 -17.21 6.16
C ARG A 175 -10.26 -17.34 4.64
N LEU A 176 -9.16 -17.24 3.89
CA LEU A 176 -9.18 -17.40 2.43
C LEU A 176 -9.39 -18.84 1.96
N ALA A 177 -9.13 -19.82 2.83
CA ALA A 177 -9.31 -21.24 2.54
C ALA A 177 -10.73 -21.75 2.88
N THR A 178 -11.57 -20.90 3.47
CA THR A 178 -12.98 -21.16 3.80
C THR A 178 -13.89 -20.62 2.71
#